data_AF-A0A536YR35-F1
#
_entry.id   AF-A0A536YR35-F1
#
_cell.length_a   1.000
_cell.length_b   1.000
_cell.length_c   1.000
_cell.angle_alpha   90.00
_cell.angle_beta   90.00
_cell.angle_gamma   90.00
#
_symmetry.space_group_name_H-M   'P 1'
#
loop_
_entity.id
_entity.type
_entity.pdbx_description
1 polymer ?
#
loop_
_entity_poly.entity_id
_entity_poly.type
_entity_poly.pdbx_seq_one_letter_code
_entity_poly.pdbx_strand_id
1 'polypeptide(L)'
;MLSLGRTWTGDPFGAANFFGLSTEIPLSDARRGLIAKAAADFRAAQRRREAIESEADVELRRLVDALAQRRAALERFRQNVGERIPALKQMAEDAYRLGRGSLLELIDAARSRLDARLTEVDLRAATVGQELRILGLTGKLGG
;
A
#
# COMPACT_ATOMS: atom_id res chain seq x y z
N MET A 1 37.89 36.40 16.84
CA MET A 1 38.04 37.05 18.17
C MET A 1 39.02 38.21 18.01
N LEU A 2 38.66 39.45 18.35
CA LEU A 2 39.59 40.59 18.21
C LEU A 2 40.53 40.64 19.42
N SER A 3 41.85 40.70 19.17
CA SER A 3 42.86 40.89 20.20
C SER A 3 43.53 42.24 19.99
N LEU A 4 43.49 43.09 21.03
CA LEU A 4 44.17 44.38 21.07
C LEU A 4 45.27 44.29 22.13
N GLY A 5 46.52 44.41 21.70
CA GLY A 5 47.67 44.43 22.61
C GLY A 5 48.44 45.73 22.43
N ARG A 6 48.94 46.28 23.54
CA ARG A 6 49.84 47.44 23.54
C ARG A 6 51.10 47.03 24.27
N THR A 7 52.22 46.98 23.57
CA THR A 7 53.53 46.78 24.19
C THR A 7 54.27 48.11 24.26
N TRP A 8 54.99 48.34 25.35
CA TRP A 8 55.86 49.50 25.54
C TRP A 8 57.30 49.01 25.47
N THR A 9 58.08 49.53 24.51
CA THR A 9 59.52 49.32 24.45
C THR A 9 60.20 50.62 24.89
N GLY A 10 61.24 50.52 25.72
CA GLY A 10 61.97 51.67 26.24
C GLY A 10 62.84 52.34 25.16
N ASP A 11 62.40 53.53 24.74
CA ASP A 11 63.06 54.65 24.04
C ASP A 11 63.86 54.47 22.72
N PRO A 12 63.90 55.50 21.84
CA PRO A 12 63.15 56.76 21.84
C PRO A 12 61.97 56.73 20.83
N PHE A 13 60.76 56.93 21.35
CA PHE A 13 59.51 57.25 20.64
C PHE A 13 59.07 56.38 19.45
N GLY A 14 58.36 55.30 19.77
CA GLY A 14 57.54 54.58 18.78
C GLY A 14 56.42 53.80 19.44
N ALA A 15 55.27 54.43 19.68
CA ALA A 15 54.06 53.70 20.07
C ALA A 15 53.50 53.00 18.83
N ALA A 16 53.75 51.70 18.68
CA ALA A 16 53.18 50.89 17.62
C ALA A 16 51.83 50.30 18.06
N ASN A 17 50.75 50.70 17.40
CA ASN A 17 49.43 50.09 17.57
C ASN A 17 49.29 48.96 16.55
N PHE A 18 49.11 47.72 17.00
CA PHE A 18 48.79 46.59 16.12
C PHE A 18 47.32 46.18 16.26
N PHE A 19 46.67 45.96 15.13
CA PHE A 19 45.33 45.39 15.04
C PHE A 19 45.43 43.97 14.47
N GLY A 20 45.09 42.96 15.28
CA GLY A 20 45.07 41.56 14.85
C GLY A 20 43.65 41.04 14.67
N LEU A 21 43.31 40.56 13.47
CA LEU A 21 42.05 39.85 13.20
C LEU A 21 42.31 38.33 13.27
N SER A 22 41.94 37.70 14.38
CA SER A 22 42.01 36.24 14.50
C SER A 22 40.73 35.61 13.97
N THR A 23 40.85 34.90 12.85
CA THR A 23 39.83 33.99 12.31
C THR A 23 40.25 32.56 12.59
N GLU A 24 39.40 31.79 13.25
CA GLU A 24 39.66 30.41 13.58
C GLU A 24 39.38 29.57 12.33
N ILE A 25 40.44 29.22 11.60
CA ILE A 25 40.36 28.30 10.47
C ILE A 25 40.47 26.88 11.06
N PRO A 26 39.39 26.08 11.08
CA PRO A 26 39.47 24.72 11.57
C PRO A 26 40.36 23.91 10.61
N LEU A 27 41.55 23.53 11.09
CA LEU A 27 42.53 22.75 10.34
C LEU A 27 42.15 21.26 10.24
N SER A 28 41.22 20.79 11.08
CA SER A 28 40.85 19.37 11.21
C SER A 28 39.50 19.03 10.56
N ASP A 29 39.50 17.89 9.90
CA ASP A 29 38.55 17.38 8.90
C ASP A 29 37.17 16.95 9.44
N ALA A 30 36.74 17.50 10.59
CA ALA A 30 35.50 17.10 11.27
C ALA A 30 34.25 17.34 10.41
N ARG A 31 34.30 18.31 9.48
CA ARG A 31 33.21 18.61 8.55
C ARG A 31 33.05 17.54 7.46
N ARG A 32 34.11 16.85 7.02
CA ARG A 32 33.99 15.76 6.03
C ARG A 32 33.24 14.56 6.58
N GLY A 33 33.40 14.23 7.86
CA GLY A 33 32.63 13.17 8.52
C GLY A 33 31.13 13.48 8.60
N LEU A 34 30.78 14.72 8.95
CA LEU A 34 29.37 15.17 8.98
C LEU A 34 28.74 15.20 7.57
N ILE A 35 29.48 15.64 6.55
CA ILE A 35 29.03 15.62 5.15
C ILE A 35 28.88 14.18 4.65
N ALA A 36 29.83 13.29 4.97
CA ALA A 36 29.76 11.88 4.61
C ALA A 36 28.54 11.19 5.25
N LYS A 37 28.24 11.52 6.52
CA LYS A 37 27.04 11.05 7.23
C LYS A 37 25.77 11.57 6.56
N ALA A 38 25.67 12.87 6.30
CA ALA A 38 24.50 13.45 5.63
C ALA A 38 24.27 12.86 4.23
N ALA A 39 25.34 12.60 3.47
CA ALA A 39 25.25 11.93 2.17
C ALA A 39 24.82 10.46 2.30
N ALA A 40 25.25 9.76 3.35
CA ALA A 40 24.79 8.40 3.64
C ALA A 40 23.31 8.38 4.05
N ASP A 41 22.87 9.31 4.90
CA ASP A 41 21.48 9.45 5.33
C ASP A 41 20.56 9.77 4.14
N PHE A 42 20.99 10.66 3.24
CA PHE A 42 20.27 10.96 2.00
C PHE A 42 20.13 9.72 1.10
N ARG A 43 21.22 8.98 0.88
CA ARG A 43 21.18 7.73 0.10
C ARG A 43 20.27 6.70 0.75
N ALA A 44 20.32 6.57 2.07
CA ALA A 44 19.44 5.66 2.81
C ALA A 44 17.96 6.05 2.66
N ALA A 45 17.64 7.35 2.73
CA ALA A 45 16.29 7.85 2.49
C ALA A 45 15.81 7.59 1.06
N GLN A 46 16.66 7.80 0.06
CA GLN A 46 16.34 7.46 -1.34
C GLN A 46 16.06 5.97 -1.52
N ARG A 47 16.91 5.09 -0.98
CA ARG A 47 16.71 3.64 -1.05
C ARG A 47 15.45 3.19 -0.34
N ARG A 48 15.11 3.80 0.81
CA ARG A 48 13.84 3.53 1.50
C ARG A 48 12.64 3.94 0.66
N ARG A 49 12.71 5.10 0.00
CA ARG A 49 11.64 5.55 -0.90
C ARG A 49 11.46 4.57 -2.08
N GLU A 50 12.54 4.21 -2.74
CA GLU A 50 12.52 3.22 -3.84
C GLU A 50 11.94 1.87 -3.40
N ALA A 51 12.29 1.42 -2.19
CA ALA A 51 11.76 0.18 -1.63
C ALA A 51 10.25 0.26 -1.38
N ILE A 52 9.76 1.37 -0.80
CA ILE A 52 8.33 1.59 -0.54
C ILE A 52 7.55 1.66 -1.86
N GLU A 53 8.07 2.36 -2.87
CA GLU A 53 7.44 2.45 -4.19
C GLU A 53 7.36 1.07 -4.85
N SER A 54 8.45 0.29 -4.80
CA SER A 54 8.47 -1.07 -5.33
C SER A 54 7.51 -2.00 -4.58
N GLU A 55 7.39 -1.88 -3.26
CA GLU A 55 6.50 -2.70 -2.44
C GLU A 55 5.04 -2.39 -2.76
N ALA A 56 4.69 -1.11 -2.88
CA ALA A 56 3.36 -0.66 -3.27
C ALA A 56 2.96 -1.17 -4.67
N ASP A 57 3.88 -1.14 -5.62
CA ASP A 57 3.65 -1.66 -6.98
C ASP A 57 3.39 -3.18 -6.98
N VAL A 58 4.16 -3.94 -6.19
CA VAL A 58 3.97 -5.39 -6.06
C VAL A 58 2.62 -5.70 -5.40
N GLU A 59 2.26 -4.98 -4.34
CA GLU A 59 0.98 -5.16 -3.66
C GLU A 59 -0.20 -4.82 -4.59
N LEU A 60 -0.12 -3.72 -5.34
CA LEU A 60 -1.14 -3.33 -6.31
C LEU A 60 -1.34 -4.40 -7.37
N ARG A 61 -0.25 -4.91 -7.97
CA ARG A 61 -0.31 -5.98 -8.97
C ARG A 61 -0.98 -7.23 -8.41
N ARG A 62 -0.56 -7.67 -7.22
CA ARG A 62 -1.15 -8.84 -6.52
C ARG A 62 -2.66 -8.67 -6.33
N LEU A 63 -3.12 -7.48 -5.95
CA LEU A 63 -4.54 -7.23 -5.72
C LEU A 63 -5.35 -7.17 -7.01
N VAL A 64 -4.80 -6.58 -8.07
CA VAL A 64 -5.42 -6.57 -9.40
C VAL A 64 -5.56 -7.99 -9.94
N ASP A 65 -4.51 -8.80 -9.84
CA ASP A 65 -4.51 -10.20 -10.30
C ASP A 65 -5.57 -11.02 -9.55
N ALA A 66 -5.61 -10.88 -8.22
CA ALA A 66 -6.62 -11.56 -7.43
C ALA A 66 -8.05 -11.07 -7.77
N LEU A 67 -8.23 -9.80 -8.13
CA LEU A 67 -9.55 -9.26 -8.51
C LEU A 67 -10.01 -9.88 -9.84
N ALA A 68 -9.10 -9.99 -10.81
CA ALA A 68 -9.37 -10.66 -12.08
C ALA A 68 -9.78 -12.13 -11.85
N GLN A 69 -9.09 -12.85 -10.97
CA GLN A 69 -9.44 -14.23 -10.62
C GLN A 69 -10.82 -14.34 -9.96
N ARG A 70 -11.18 -13.44 -9.04
CA ARG A 70 -12.49 -13.42 -8.38
C ARG A 70 -13.61 -13.10 -9.36
N ARG A 71 -13.43 -12.12 -10.24
CA ARG A 71 -14.39 -11.81 -11.30
C ARG A 71 -14.61 -13.01 -12.22
N ALA A 72 -13.54 -13.68 -12.63
CA ALA A 72 -13.64 -14.90 -13.44
C ALA A 72 -14.36 -16.04 -12.69
N ALA A 73 -14.14 -16.20 -11.38
CA ALA A 73 -14.84 -17.19 -10.57
C ALA A 73 -16.34 -16.89 -10.46
N LEU A 74 -16.72 -15.63 -10.21
CA LEU A 74 -18.11 -15.20 -10.18
C LEU A 74 -18.80 -15.43 -11.52
N GLU A 75 -18.13 -15.12 -12.63
CA GLU A 75 -18.69 -15.29 -13.96
C GLU A 75 -18.89 -16.78 -14.30
N ARG A 76 -17.90 -17.63 -14.00
CA ARG A 76 -18.04 -19.09 -14.13
C ARG A 76 -19.16 -19.63 -13.26
N PHE A 77 -19.35 -19.11 -12.04
CA PHE A 77 -20.44 -19.53 -11.17
C PHE A 77 -21.80 -19.19 -11.79
N ARG A 78 -21.97 -17.96 -12.31
CA ARG A 78 -23.21 -17.53 -12.96
C ARG A 78 -23.56 -18.39 -14.18
N GLN A 79 -22.58 -18.66 -15.04
CA GLN A 79 -22.77 -19.48 -16.24
C GLN A 79 -23.10 -20.94 -15.90
N ASN A 80 -22.38 -21.54 -14.94
CA ASN A 80 -22.53 -22.97 -14.66
C ASN A 80 -23.71 -23.28 -13.72
N VAL A 81 -23.99 -22.41 -12.76
CA VAL A 81 -24.95 -22.67 -11.67
C VAL A 81 -26.16 -21.76 -11.77
N GLY A 82 -25.95 -20.47 -12.01
CA GLY A 82 -27.02 -19.47 -12.10
C GLY A 82 -28.05 -19.78 -13.18
N GLU A 83 -27.60 -20.17 -14.37
CA GLU A 83 -28.50 -20.49 -15.50
C GLU A 83 -29.30 -21.78 -15.30
N ARG A 84 -28.76 -22.76 -14.55
CA ARG A 84 -29.37 -24.08 -14.38
C ARG A 84 -30.43 -24.12 -13.27
N ILE A 85 -30.31 -23.24 -12.28
CA ILE A 85 -31.17 -23.23 -11.10
C ILE A 85 -32.65 -22.98 -11.39
N PRO A 86 -33.04 -22.02 -12.27
CA PRO A 86 -34.44 -21.81 -12.61
C PRO A 86 -35.08 -23.04 -13.26
N ALA A 87 -34.35 -23.70 -14.17
CA ALA A 87 -34.82 -24.91 -14.84
C ALA A 87 -35.01 -26.08 -13.85
N LEU A 88 -34.04 -26.30 -12.96
CA LEU A 88 -34.12 -27.35 -11.93
C LEU A 88 -35.28 -27.11 -10.95
N LYS A 89 -35.53 -25.86 -10.57
CA LYS A 89 -36.70 -25.49 -9.75
C LYS A 89 -38.00 -25.92 -10.43
N GLN A 90 -38.17 -25.56 -11.70
CA GLN A 90 -39.39 -25.80 -12.44
C GLN A 90 -39.63 -27.31 -12.63
N MET A 91 -38.57 -28.06 -12.95
CA MET A 91 -38.63 -29.52 -13.03
C MET A 91 -39.06 -30.18 -11.72
N ALA A 92 -38.53 -29.74 -10.58
CA ALA A 92 -38.89 -30.27 -9.26
C ALA A 92 -40.36 -29.95 -8.88
N GLU A 93 -40.81 -28.72 -9.16
CA GLU A 93 -42.21 -28.30 -8.94
C GLU A 93 -43.18 -29.07 -9.84
N ASP A 94 -42.80 -29.35 -11.09
CA ASP A 94 -43.59 -30.15 -12.03
C ASP A 94 -43.66 -31.62 -11.60
N ALA A 95 -42.53 -32.22 -11.20
CA ALA A 95 -42.48 -33.60 -10.73
C ALA A 95 -43.36 -33.81 -9.49
N TYR A 96 -43.31 -32.88 -8.52
CA TYR A 96 -44.16 -32.93 -7.33
C TYR A 96 -45.65 -32.80 -7.68
N ARG A 97 -46.03 -31.81 -8.52
CA ARG A 97 -47.44 -31.61 -8.92
C ARG A 97 -48.02 -32.78 -9.70
N LEU A 98 -47.20 -33.45 -10.50
CA LEU A 98 -47.59 -34.62 -11.29
C LEU A 98 -47.56 -35.93 -10.47
N GLY A 99 -47.23 -35.88 -9.18
CA GLY A 99 -47.10 -37.06 -8.32
C GLY A 99 -45.93 -37.98 -8.69
N ARG A 100 -44.98 -37.48 -9.49
CA ARG A 100 -43.80 -38.21 -9.97
C ARG A 100 -42.53 -37.93 -9.16
N GLY A 101 -42.63 -37.08 -8.13
CA GLY A 101 -41.55 -36.73 -7.22
C GLY A 101 -42.06 -36.56 -5.79
N SER A 102 -41.15 -36.67 -4.83
CA SER A 102 -41.48 -36.56 -3.41
C SER A 102 -41.41 -35.11 -2.90
N LEU A 103 -42.13 -34.81 -1.82
CA LEU A 103 -42.01 -33.52 -1.12
C LEU A 103 -40.57 -33.26 -0.65
N LEU A 104 -39.84 -34.32 -0.28
CA LEU A 104 -38.45 -34.22 0.15
C LEU A 104 -37.54 -33.73 -0.98
N GLU A 105 -37.71 -34.25 -2.20
CA GLU A 105 -36.95 -33.81 -3.38
C GLU A 105 -37.21 -32.32 -3.71
N LEU A 106 -38.46 -31.86 -3.53
CA LEU A 106 -38.79 -30.44 -3.69
C LEU A 106 -38.09 -29.56 -2.65
N ILE A 107 -38.05 -30.01 -1.39
CA ILE A 107 -37.36 -29.30 -0.31
C ILE A 107 -35.83 -29.27 -0.56
N ASP A 108 -35.24 -30.40 -0.97
CA ASP A 108 -33.82 -30.48 -1.28
C ASP A 108 -33.46 -29.56 -2.45
N ALA A 109 -34.28 -29.51 -3.51
CA ALA A 109 -34.10 -28.58 -4.62
C ALA A 109 -34.20 -27.11 -4.17
N ALA A 110 -35.15 -26.79 -3.27
CA ALA A 110 -35.26 -25.45 -2.69
C ALA A 110 -34.04 -25.08 -1.84
N ARG A 111 -33.50 -26.03 -1.07
CA ARG A 111 -32.28 -25.86 -0.27
C ARG A 111 -31.06 -25.64 -1.15
N SER A 112 -30.82 -26.48 -2.15
CA SER A 112 -29.69 -26.30 -3.08
C SER A 112 -29.72 -24.95 -3.79
N ARG A 113 -30.92 -24.43 -4.10
CA ARG A 113 -31.08 -23.07 -4.65
C ARG A 113 -30.67 -21.99 -3.67
N LEU A 114 -31.03 -22.12 -2.39
CA LEU A 114 -30.64 -21.16 -1.36
C LEU A 114 -29.12 -21.17 -1.17
N ASP A 115 -28.52 -22.35 -1.08
CA ASP A 115 -27.07 -22.50 -0.93
C ASP A 115 -26.30 -21.87 -2.10
N ALA A 116 -26.80 -22.05 -3.33
CA ALA A 116 -26.21 -21.40 -4.49
C ALA A 116 -26.37 -19.87 -4.49
N ARG A 117 -27.52 -19.34 -4.03
CA ARG A 117 -27.69 -17.89 -3.88
C ARG A 117 -26.76 -17.30 -2.84
N LEU A 118 -26.59 -17.99 -1.70
CA LEU A 118 -25.63 -17.58 -0.67
C LEU A 118 -24.20 -17.57 -1.24
N THR A 119 -23.83 -18.62 -1.97
CA THR A 119 -22.53 -18.69 -2.66
C THR A 119 -22.32 -17.53 -3.62
N GLU A 120 -23.35 -17.13 -4.39
CA GLU A 120 -23.25 -15.97 -5.27
C GLU A 120 -23.02 -14.66 -4.49
N VAL A 121 -23.75 -14.46 -3.39
CA VAL A 121 -23.60 -13.29 -2.53
C VAL A 121 -22.19 -13.22 -1.95
N ASP A 122 -21.64 -14.34 -1.48
CA ASP A 122 -20.29 -14.42 -0.93
C ASP A 122 -19.23 -14.06 -1.99
N LEU A 123 -19.37 -14.60 -3.22
CA LEU A 123 -18.47 -14.28 -4.32
C LEU A 123 -18.52 -12.78 -4.72
N ARG A 124 -19.71 -12.18 -4.70
CA ARG A 124 -19.89 -10.75 -4.94
C ARG A 124 -19.28 -9.91 -3.82
N ALA A 125 -19.53 -10.25 -2.56
CA ALA A 125 -18.98 -9.56 -1.41
C ALA A 125 -17.44 -9.62 -1.42
N ALA A 126 -16.87 -10.78 -1.73
CA ALA A 126 -15.43 -10.95 -1.88
C ALA A 126 -14.86 -10.08 -3.02
N THR A 127 -15.58 -9.95 -4.14
CA THR A 127 -15.16 -9.10 -5.26
C THR A 127 -15.14 -7.62 -4.86
N VAL A 128 -16.23 -7.12 -4.27
CA VAL A 128 -16.35 -5.72 -3.82
C VAL A 128 -15.31 -5.38 -2.75
N GLY A 129 -15.11 -6.27 -1.76
CA GLY A 129 -14.10 -6.07 -0.72
C GLY A 129 -12.68 -5.92 -1.27
N GLN A 130 -12.38 -6.56 -2.41
CA GLN A 130 -11.09 -6.41 -3.06
C GLN A 130 -10.96 -5.12 -3.88
N GLU A 131 -12.03 -4.69 -4.55
CA GLU A 131 -12.08 -3.40 -5.23
C GLU A 131 -11.86 -2.24 -4.25
N LEU A 132 -12.50 -2.30 -3.08
CA LEU A 132 -12.28 -1.32 -2.01
C LEU A 132 -10.82 -1.28 -1.53
N ARG A 133 -10.15 -2.44 -1.43
CA ARG A 133 -8.74 -2.49 -1.06
C ARG A 133 -7.83 -1.81 -2.10
N ILE A 134 -8.11 -2.02 -3.38
CA ILE A 134 -7.39 -1.35 -4.48
C ILE A 134 -7.62 0.17 -4.42
N LEU A 135 -8.86 0.61 -4.18
CA LEU A 135 -9.19 2.03 -4.00
C LEU A 135 -8.47 2.66 -2.80
N GLY A 136 -8.32 1.90 -1.71
CA GLY A 136 -7.56 2.32 -0.53
C GLY A 136 -6.07 2.53 -0.82
N LEU A 137 -5.42 1.59 -1.51
CA LEU A 137 -4.00 1.69 -1.86
C LEU A 137 -3.71 2.77 -2.91
N THR A 138 -4.65 3.03 -3.82
CA THR A 138 -4.51 4.11 -4.80
C THR A 138 -4.82 5.49 -4.22
N GLY A 139 -5.09 5.60 -2.92
CA GLY A 139 -5.35 6.86 -2.22
C GLY A 139 -6.72 7.48 -2.51
N LYS A 140 -7.61 6.77 -3.21
CA LYS A 140 -8.92 7.30 -3.66
C LYS A 140 -10.01 7.25 -2.59
N LEU A 141 -9.75 6.66 -1.42
CA LEU A 141 -10.70 6.59 -0.29
C LEU A 141 -10.48 7.67 0.78
N GLY A 142 -9.51 8.58 0.61
CA GLY A 142 -9.12 9.57 1.61
C GLY A 142 -9.20 11.03 1.15
N GLY A 143 -9.91 11.33 0.06
CA GLY A 143 -10.11 12.69 -0.47
C GLY A 143 -11.58 13.09 -0.50
#